data_AF-A0A3M0ZSW3-F1
#
_entry.id   AF-A0A3M0ZSW3-F1
#
_cell.length_a   1.000
_cell.length_b   1.000
_cell.length_c   1.000
_cell.angle_alpha   90.00
_cell.angle_beta   90.00
_cell.angle_gamma   90.00
#
_symmetry.space_group_name_H-M   'P 1'
#
loop_
_entity.id
_entity.type
_entity.pdbx_description
1 polymer ?
#
loop_
_entity_poly.entity_id
_entity_poly.type
_entity_poly.pdbx_seq_one_letter_code
_entity_poly.pdbx_strand_id
1 'polypeptide(L)'
;MDFALSEEQRLLRDSAERFVRENYPFEKRRALATSEEGFSQAHWRQMAELGWLALPFSEEDGGLGGKAGDVMLLMEAFGGGLVLEPYLASILLAGRLLAALGDEAQKAAHLPPLIAGERLAALAFAEPQGLYDLAAATTRAAPEGDGWRLDGHKSVV
;
A
#
# COMPACT_ATOMS: atom_id res chain seq x y z
N MET A 1 28.08 -9.03 13.62
CA MET A 1 26.98 -8.44 12.83
C MET A 1 26.74 -9.38 11.67
N ASP A 2 25.54 -9.93 11.56
CA ASP A 2 25.17 -10.86 10.49
C ASP A 2 24.30 -10.12 9.48
N PHE A 3 24.68 -10.18 8.21
CA PHE A 3 24.01 -9.53 7.08
C PHE A 3 23.30 -10.54 6.17
N ALA A 4 23.35 -11.83 6.51
CA ALA A 4 22.65 -12.86 5.76
C ALA A 4 21.13 -12.72 5.99
N LEU A 5 20.36 -12.93 4.91
CA LEU A 5 18.91 -13.03 5.02
C LEU A 5 18.51 -14.27 5.81
N SER A 6 17.46 -14.14 6.64
CA SER A 6 16.80 -15.29 7.24
C SER A 6 16.20 -16.20 6.18
N GLU A 7 15.82 -17.42 6.56
CA GLU A 7 15.13 -18.35 5.65
C GLU A 7 13.80 -17.77 5.16
N GLU A 8 13.00 -17.19 6.06
CA GLU A 8 11.74 -16.51 5.74
C GLU A 8 11.94 -15.35 4.76
N GLN A 9 12.98 -14.55 4.96
CA GLN A 9 13.33 -13.44 4.07
C GLN A 9 13.74 -13.92 2.67
N ARG A 10 14.49 -15.04 2.58
CA ARG A 10 14.83 -15.64 1.28
C ARG A 10 13.58 -16.15 0.58
N LEU A 11 12.68 -16.83 1.29
CA LEU A 11 11.42 -17.31 0.74
C LEU A 11 10.53 -16.16 0.24
N LEU A 12 10.44 -15.07 1.01
CA LEU A 12 9.70 -13.87 0.64
C LEU A 12 10.25 -13.26 -0.65
N ARG A 13 11.58 -13.03 -0.69
CA ARG A 13 12.26 -12.48 -1.87
C ARG A 13 12.07 -13.38 -3.09
N ASP A 14 12.36 -14.67 -2.96
CA ASP A 14 12.30 -15.61 -4.08
C ASP A 14 10.86 -15.78 -4.61
N SER A 15 9.85 -15.66 -3.73
CA SER A 15 8.42 -15.62 -4.10
C SER A 15 8.07 -14.36 -4.89
N ALA A 16 8.48 -13.19 -4.38
CA ALA A 16 8.22 -11.90 -5.03
C ALA A 16 8.91 -11.77 -6.39
N GLU A 17 10.19 -12.16 -6.48
CA GLU A 17 10.94 -12.17 -7.74
C GLU A 17 10.32 -13.10 -8.78
N ARG A 18 9.81 -14.26 -8.35
CA ARG A 18 9.13 -15.21 -9.23
C ARG A 18 7.83 -14.62 -9.76
N PHE A 19 7.00 -14.08 -8.89
CA PHE A 19 5.77 -13.41 -9.28
C PHE A 19 6.04 -12.31 -10.30
N VAL A 20 7.04 -11.47 -10.06
CA VAL A 20 7.42 -10.39 -10.99
C VAL A 20 7.86 -10.97 -12.34
N ARG A 21 8.73 -11.98 -12.34
CA ARG A 21 9.20 -12.61 -13.59
C ARG A 21 8.06 -13.22 -14.43
N GLU A 22 7.04 -13.79 -13.79
CA GLU A 22 5.94 -14.48 -14.47
C GLU A 22 4.83 -13.51 -14.95
N ASN A 23 4.58 -12.46 -14.17
CA ASN A 23 3.44 -11.56 -14.35
C ASN A 23 3.79 -10.20 -14.98
N TYR A 24 5.06 -9.79 -14.92
CA TYR A 24 5.53 -8.48 -15.41
C TYR A 24 6.52 -8.52 -16.61
N PRO A 25 6.39 -9.41 -17.62
CA PRO A 25 7.09 -9.19 -18.88
C PRO A 25 6.60 -7.90 -19.54
N PHE A 26 7.48 -7.26 -20.32
CA PHE A 26 7.28 -5.90 -20.87
C PHE A 26 5.90 -5.66 -21.49
N GLU A 27 5.45 -6.55 -22.39
CA GLU A 27 4.16 -6.40 -23.07
C GLU A 27 2.96 -6.50 -22.12
N LYS A 28 2.99 -7.43 -21.14
CA LYS A 28 1.91 -7.55 -20.15
C LYS A 28 1.84 -6.30 -19.27
N ARG A 29 2.99 -5.84 -18.76
CA ARG A 29 3.08 -4.63 -17.95
C ARG A 29 2.56 -3.42 -18.72
N ARG A 30 2.94 -3.28 -19.99
CA ARG A 30 2.48 -2.17 -20.85
C ARG A 30 0.97 -2.20 -21.06
N ALA A 31 0.38 -3.37 -21.31
CA ALA A 31 -1.06 -3.52 -21.45
C ALA A 31 -1.82 -3.14 -20.18
N LEU A 32 -1.35 -3.61 -19.02
CA LEU A 32 -1.94 -3.28 -17.71
C LEU A 32 -1.85 -1.78 -17.40
N ALA A 33 -0.71 -1.14 -17.68
CA ALA A 33 -0.55 0.30 -17.44
C ALA A 33 -1.50 1.17 -18.27
N THR A 34 -2.06 0.64 -19.36
CA THR A 34 -3.03 1.32 -20.23
C THR A 34 -4.46 0.83 -20.04
N SER A 35 -4.71 -0.08 -19.10
CA SER A 35 -6.08 -0.49 -18.76
C SER A 35 -6.80 0.62 -17.99
N GLU A 36 -8.12 0.48 -17.85
CA GLU A 36 -8.95 1.44 -17.12
C GLU A 36 -8.50 1.58 -15.66
N GLU A 37 -8.18 0.47 -15.01
CA GLU A 37 -7.69 0.45 -13.63
C GLU A 37 -6.20 0.83 -13.51
N GLY A 38 -5.42 0.72 -14.59
CA GLY A 38 -3.98 0.97 -14.59
C GLY A 38 -3.12 -0.10 -13.90
N PHE A 39 -3.73 -1.15 -13.35
CA PHE A 39 -3.08 -2.32 -12.73
C PHE A 39 -3.97 -3.57 -12.83
N SER A 40 -3.49 -4.73 -12.37
CA SER A 40 -4.26 -5.97 -12.39
C SER A 40 -4.92 -6.26 -11.04
N GLN A 41 -6.26 -6.28 -10.99
CA GLN A 41 -6.98 -6.73 -9.78
C GLN A 41 -6.66 -8.19 -9.42
N ALA A 42 -6.36 -9.04 -10.41
CA ALA A 42 -5.99 -10.43 -10.17
C ALA A 42 -4.63 -10.53 -9.48
N HIS A 43 -3.65 -9.72 -9.91
CA HIS A 43 -2.35 -9.62 -9.25
C HIS A 43 -2.52 -9.10 -7.82
N TRP A 44 -3.33 -8.06 -7.61
CA TRP A 44 -3.61 -7.53 -6.28
C TRP A 44 -4.18 -8.58 -5.31
N ARG A 45 -5.16 -9.36 -5.76
CA ARG A 45 -5.71 -10.48 -4.97
C ARG A 45 -4.64 -11.55 -4.70
N GLN A 46 -3.81 -11.87 -5.68
CA GLN A 46 -2.70 -12.81 -5.47
C GLN A 46 -1.71 -12.29 -4.42
N MET A 47 -1.41 -10.98 -4.38
CA MET A 47 -0.58 -10.40 -3.31
C MET A 47 -1.22 -10.55 -1.93
N ALA A 48 -2.55 -10.43 -1.83
CA ALA A 48 -3.29 -10.67 -0.60
C ALA A 48 -3.20 -12.14 -0.16
N GLU A 49 -3.42 -13.09 -1.09
CA GLU A 49 -3.33 -14.53 -0.86
C GLU A 49 -1.93 -14.97 -0.41
N LEU A 50 -0.88 -14.32 -0.95
CA LEU A 50 0.51 -14.54 -0.55
C LEU A 50 0.88 -13.86 0.78
N GLY A 51 -0.05 -13.14 1.41
CA GLY A 51 0.14 -12.45 2.69
C GLY A 51 0.95 -11.15 2.59
N TRP A 52 1.27 -10.66 1.39
CA TRP A 52 2.12 -9.48 1.22
C TRP A 52 1.44 -8.19 1.67
N LEU A 53 0.12 -8.09 1.50
CA LEU A 53 -0.65 -6.95 1.99
C LEU A 53 -0.75 -6.93 3.52
N ALA A 54 -0.72 -8.10 4.16
CA ALA A 54 -0.71 -8.26 5.62
C ALA A 54 0.68 -8.03 6.24
N LEU A 55 1.74 -8.19 5.45
CA LEU A 55 3.13 -8.19 5.91
C LEU A 55 3.48 -7.01 6.83
N PRO A 56 3.18 -5.74 6.50
CA PRO A 56 3.66 -4.62 7.28
C PRO A 56 2.79 -4.32 8.50
N PHE A 57 1.72 -5.07 8.78
CA PHE A 57 0.83 -4.84 9.93
C PHE A 57 1.19 -5.74 11.11
N SER A 58 0.87 -5.31 12.32
CA SER A 58 1.05 -6.14 13.53
C SER A 58 0.08 -7.31 13.53
N GLU A 59 0.37 -8.39 14.28
CA GLU A 59 -0.58 -9.50 14.45
C GLU A 59 -1.89 -9.02 15.11
N GLU A 60 -1.82 -8.04 16.02
CA GLU A 60 -2.98 -7.42 16.68
C GLU A 60 -3.92 -6.73 15.67
N ASP A 61 -3.33 -6.13 14.63
CA ASP A 61 -4.07 -5.49 13.53
C ASP A 61 -4.43 -6.48 12.40
N GLY A 62 -4.22 -7.79 12.59
CA GLY A 62 -4.50 -8.85 11.60
C GLY A 62 -3.41 -9.06 10.54
N GLY A 63 -2.20 -8.57 10.79
CA GLY A 63 -1.02 -8.67 9.94
C GLY A 63 -0.07 -9.82 10.27
N LEU A 64 1.12 -9.77 9.66
CA LEU A 64 2.19 -10.78 9.85
C LEU A 64 3.42 -10.26 10.63
N GLY A 65 3.39 -9.03 11.11
CA GLY A 65 4.47 -8.46 11.94
C GLY A 65 5.80 -8.24 11.21
N GLY A 66 5.78 -8.15 9.87
CA GLY A 66 6.94 -7.93 9.04
C GLY A 66 7.65 -6.63 9.36
N LYS A 67 8.98 -6.69 9.38
CA LYS A 67 9.86 -5.55 9.68
C LYS A 67 10.20 -4.80 8.41
N ALA A 68 10.85 -3.64 8.57
CA ALA A 68 11.29 -2.82 7.45
C ALA A 68 12.17 -3.59 6.44
N GLY A 69 12.99 -4.54 6.92
CA GLY A 69 13.80 -5.40 6.06
C GLY A 69 12.96 -6.34 5.17
N ASP A 70 11.83 -6.85 5.67
CA ASP A 70 10.96 -7.75 4.92
C ASP A 70 10.19 -6.99 3.84
N VAL A 71 9.67 -5.80 4.21
CA VAL A 71 9.03 -4.88 3.25
C VAL A 71 10.02 -4.42 2.18
N MET A 72 11.28 -4.15 2.55
CA MET A 72 12.33 -3.78 1.60
C MET A 72 12.52 -4.84 0.52
N LEU A 73 12.53 -6.12 0.87
CA LEU A 73 12.68 -7.23 -0.08
C LEU A 73 11.52 -7.29 -1.09
N LEU A 74 10.27 -7.09 -0.63
CA LEU A 74 9.13 -6.98 -1.54
C LEU A 74 9.27 -5.79 -2.49
N MET A 75 9.60 -4.62 -1.94
CA MET A 75 9.73 -3.39 -2.73
C MET A 75 10.87 -3.46 -3.74
N GLU A 76 11.98 -4.13 -3.41
CA GLU A 76 13.10 -4.37 -4.33
C GLU A 76 12.65 -5.23 -5.52
N ALA A 77 11.98 -6.35 -5.26
CA ALA A 77 11.43 -7.20 -6.32
C ALA A 77 10.41 -6.44 -7.18
N PHE A 78 9.50 -5.69 -6.55
CA PHE A 78 8.50 -4.87 -7.25
C PHE A 78 9.14 -3.81 -8.15
N GLY A 79 10.24 -3.20 -7.70
CA GLY A 79 11.02 -2.26 -8.50
C GLY A 79 11.59 -2.89 -9.77
N GLY A 80 12.07 -4.14 -9.68
CA GLY A 80 12.57 -4.89 -10.84
C GLY A 80 11.54 -5.13 -11.94
N GLY A 81 10.24 -5.21 -11.58
CA GLY A 81 9.12 -5.38 -12.51
C GLY A 81 8.39 -4.11 -12.91
N LEU A 82 8.71 -2.97 -12.28
CA LEU A 82 7.87 -1.77 -12.29
C LEU A 82 6.40 -2.11 -12.01
N VAL A 83 6.20 -2.87 -10.93
CA VAL A 83 4.89 -3.34 -10.48
C VAL A 83 3.91 -2.18 -10.35
N LEU A 84 2.71 -2.37 -10.87
CA LEU A 84 1.68 -1.33 -11.00
C LEU A 84 0.69 -1.33 -9.83
N GLU A 85 0.58 -2.45 -9.12
CA GLU A 85 -0.33 -2.55 -7.99
C GLU A 85 -0.01 -1.49 -6.91
N PRO A 86 -1.03 -0.85 -6.31
CA PRO A 86 -0.87 0.32 -5.45
C PRO A 86 -0.39 -0.04 -4.03
N TYR A 87 0.61 -0.92 -3.90
CA TYR A 87 1.10 -1.41 -2.62
C TYR A 87 1.61 -0.26 -1.73
N LEU A 88 2.44 0.63 -2.31
CA LEU A 88 2.97 1.79 -1.58
C LEU A 88 1.84 2.71 -1.10
N ALA A 89 0.93 3.11 -1.99
CA ALA A 89 -0.14 4.06 -1.67
C ALA A 89 -1.15 3.48 -0.68
N SER A 90 -1.62 2.26 -0.93
CA SER A 90 -2.71 1.65 -0.18
C SER A 90 -2.25 0.99 1.12
N ILE A 91 -1.15 0.24 1.09
CA ILE A 91 -0.70 -0.54 2.26
C ILE A 91 0.27 0.28 3.10
N LEU A 92 1.35 0.76 2.49
CA LEU A 92 2.44 1.38 3.23
C LEU A 92 2.15 2.82 3.68
N LEU A 93 1.42 3.61 2.89
CA LEU A 93 1.05 4.98 3.27
C LEU A 93 -0.28 5.00 4.01
N ALA A 94 -1.39 4.68 3.34
CA ALA A 94 -2.71 4.80 3.94
C ALA A 94 -2.95 3.78 5.06
N GLY A 95 -2.70 2.49 4.78
CA GLY A 95 -2.92 1.41 5.74
C GLY A 95 -2.09 1.56 7.01
N ARG A 96 -0.77 1.77 6.89
CA ARG A 96 0.11 1.94 8.07
C ARG A 96 -0.20 3.20 8.87
N LEU A 97 -0.64 4.29 8.23
CA LEU A 97 -1.08 5.49 8.95
C LEU A 97 -2.32 5.20 9.79
N LEU A 98 -3.30 4.49 9.20
CA LEU A 98 -4.49 4.05 9.91
C LEU A 98 -4.14 3.09 11.07
N ALA A 99 -3.23 2.14 10.87
CA ALA A 99 -2.79 1.25 11.95
C ALA A 99 -2.07 2.00 13.09
N ALA A 100 -1.34 3.08 12.77
CA ALA A 100 -0.61 3.87 13.75
C ALA A 100 -1.48 4.85 14.53
N LEU A 101 -2.50 5.44 13.89
CA LEU A 101 -3.25 6.58 14.44
C LEU A 101 -4.75 6.35 14.60
N GLY A 102 -5.29 5.30 13.97
CA GLY A 102 -6.71 4.99 14.04
C GLY A 102 -7.12 4.50 15.41
N ASP A 103 -8.33 4.85 15.83
CA ASP A 103 -8.96 4.22 16.98
C ASP A 103 -9.37 2.77 16.67
N GLU A 104 -9.72 2.00 17.71
CA GLU A 104 -10.10 0.59 17.58
C GLU A 104 -11.26 0.36 16.59
N ALA A 105 -12.22 1.28 16.53
CA ALA A 105 -13.37 1.15 15.64
C ALA A 105 -12.96 1.39 14.18
N GLN A 106 -12.12 2.40 13.93
CA GLN A 106 -11.56 2.70 12.61
C GLN A 106 -10.69 1.56 12.11
N LYS A 107 -9.80 1.01 12.97
CA LYS A 107 -8.95 -0.13 12.63
C LYS A 107 -9.79 -1.35 12.27
N ALA A 108 -10.73 -1.73 13.13
CA ALA A 108 -11.59 -2.89 12.90
C ALA A 108 -12.44 -2.76 11.62
N ALA A 109 -12.88 -1.54 11.28
CA ALA A 109 -13.70 -1.30 10.09
C ALA A 109 -12.91 -1.24 8.77
N HIS A 110 -11.60 -1.01 8.82
CA HIS A 110 -10.84 -0.62 7.63
C HIS A 110 -9.59 -1.47 7.37
N LEU A 111 -8.89 -1.95 8.39
CA LEU A 111 -7.69 -2.79 8.18
C LEU A 111 -8.02 -4.16 7.58
N PRO A 112 -9.04 -4.90 8.05
CA PRO A 112 -9.34 -6.21 7.47
C PRO A 112 -9.61 -6.19 5.95
N PRO A 113 -10.49 -5.32 5.41
CA PRO A 113 -10.71 -5.27 3.96
C PRO A 113 -9.51 -4.71 3.18
N LEU A 114 -8.66 -3.88 3.79
CA LEU A 114 -7.40 -3.44 3.17
C LEU A 114 -6.41 -4.60 3.05
N ILE A 115 -6.23 -5.38 4.12
CA ILE A 115 -5.34 -6.54 4.18
C ILE A 115 -5.82 -7.65 3.22
N ALA A 116 -7.12 -7.86 3.12
CA ALA A 116 -7.71 -8.82 2.19
C ALA A 116 -7.63 -8.39 0.71
N GLY A 117 -7.19 -7.15 0.43
CA GLY A 117 -7.15 -6.61 -0.93
C GLY A 117 -8.53 -6.27 -1.52
N GLU A 118 -9.57 -6.19 -0.68
CA GLU A 118 -10.94 -5.88 -1.07
C GLU A 118 -11.20 -4.38 -1.13
N ARG A 119 -10.37 -3.60 -0.44
CA ARG A 119 -10.41 -2.13 -0.42
C ARG A 119 -9.05 -1.58 -0.84
N LEU A 120 -9.11 -0.52 -1.64
CA LEU A 120 -7.96 0.35 -1.89
C LEU A 120 -8.09 1.61 -1.07
N ALA A 121 -6.96 2.14 -0.62
CA ALA A 121 -6.87 3.43 0.02
C ALA A 121 -5.74 4.25 -0.58
N ALA A 122 -5.82 5.56 -0.40
CA ALA A 122 -4.76 6.49 -0.75
C ALA A 122 -4.65 7.54 0.34
N LEU A 123 -3.42 8.01 0.59
CA LEU A 123 -3.17 9.08 1.54
C LEU A 123 -3.24 10.42 0.81
N ALA A 124 -4.39 11.10 0.90
CA ALA A 124 -4.62 12.36 0.22
C ALA A 124 -4.04 13.57 0.98
N PHE A 125 -2.71 13.65 1.09
CA PHE A 125 -2.02 14.67 1.90
C PHE A 125 -1.55 15.89 1.08
N ALA A 126 -1.04 15.68 -0.13
CA ALA A 126 -0.40 16.72 -0.94
C ALA A 126 -1.40 17.65 -1.64
N GLU A 127 -1.07 18.94 -1.72
CA GLU A 127 -1.85 19.97 -2.41
C GLU A 127 -1.01 20.70 -3.48
N PRO A 128 -1.61 21.12 -4.62
CA PRO A 128 -0.87 21.68 -5.75
C PRO A 128 0.07 22.83 -5.40
N GLN A 129 -0.34 23.70 -4.47
CA GLN A 129 0.39 24.88 -4.06
C GLN A 129 1.44 24.60 -2.96
N GLY A 130 1.35 23.46 -2.28
CA GLY A 130 2.18 23.16 -1.11
C GLY A 130 3.60 22.70 -1.47
N LEU A 131 3.84 22.20 -2.68
CA LEU A 131 5.10 21.55 -3.07
C LEU A 131 5.51 20.49 -2.04
N TYR A 132 6.53 20.75 -1.22
CA TYR A 132 7.02 19.87 -0.14
C TYR A 132 6.67 20.37 1.26
N ASP A 133 5.94 21.49 1.39
CA ASP A 133 5.48 22.02 2.66
C ASP A 133 4.07 21.50 3.00
N LEU A 134 4.03 20.54 3.92
CA LEU A 134 2.78 19.96 4.41
C LEU A 134 1.93 20.97 5.20
N ALA A 135 2.54 22.01 5.78
CA ALA A 135 1.84 23.04 6.53
C ALA A 135 1.12 24.05 5.64
N ALA A 136 1.43 24.07 4.33
CA ALA A 136 0.76 24.90 3.33
C ALA A 136 -0.60 24.33 2.85
N ALA A 137 -1.10 23.28 3.48
CA ALA A 137 -2.42 22.72 3.21
C ALA A 137 -3.52 23.77 3.41
N THR A 138 -4.36 23.93 2.39
CA THR A 138 -5.50 24.85 2.36
C THR A 138 -6.84 24.14 2.46
N THR A 139 -6.86 22.80 2.30
CA THR A 139 -8.07 22.00 2.49
C THR A 139 -8.60 22.21 3.90
N ARG A 140 -9.88 22.57 4.02
CA ARG A 140 -10.54 22.89 5.29
C ARG A 140 -11.54 21.81 5.65
N ALA A 141 -11.62 21.53 6.94
CA ALA A 141 -12.70 20.76 7.55
C ALA A 141 -13.53 21.70 8.43
N ALA A 142 -14.84 21.75 8.22
CA ALA A 142 -15.78 22.48 9.07
C ALA A 142 -16.82 21.50 9.64
N PRO A 143 -17.20 21.61 10.92
CA PRO A 143 -18.25 20.75 11.48
C PRO A 143 -19.57 20.98 10.74
N GLU A 144 -20.25 19.91 10.37
CA GLU A 144 -21.56 19.93 9.71
C GLU A 144 -22.37 18.71 10.18
N GLY A 145 -23.40 18.96 11.01
CA GLY A 145 -24.19 17.89 11.63
C GLY A 145 -23.37 17.04 12.59
N ASP A 146 -23.41 15.72 12.38
CA ASP A 146 -22.60 14.71 13.08
C ASP A 146 -21.24 14.44 12.40
N GLY A 147 -20.91 15.18 11.35
CA GLY A 147 -19.70 14.97 10.55
C GLY A 147 -18.95 16.25 10.21
N TRP A 148 -18.23 16.18 9.09
CA TRP A 148 -17.35 17.24 8.60
C TRP A 148 -17.63 17.54 7.13
N ARG A 149 -17.73 18.82 6.80
CA ARG A 149 -17.66 19.31 5.42
C ARG A 149 -16.21 19.59 5.05
N LEU A 150 -15.72 18.89 4.03
CA LEU A 150 -14.37 19.09 3.48
C LEU A 150 -14.45 19.98 2.23
N ASP A 151 -13.61 21.00 2.17
CA ASP A 151 -13.46 21.89 1.01
C ASP A 151 -11.98 22.06 0.67
N GLY A 152 -11.58 21.66 -0.54
CA GLY A 152 -10.20 21.73 -1.00
C GLY A 152 -9.91 20.78 -2.16
N HIS A 153 -8.65 20.74 -2.58
CA HIS A 153 -8.19 19.93 -3.70
C HIS A 153 -6.84 19.30 -3.39
N LYS A 154 -6.77 17.97 -3.47
CA LYS A 154 -5.54 17.19 -3.34
C LYS A 154 -5.01 16.82 -4.72
N SER A 155 -3.69 16.68 -4.84
CA SER A 155 -3.03 16.29 -6.08
C SER A 155 -2.09 15.11 -5.84
N VAL A 156 -1.75 14.38 -6.91
CA VAL A 156 -0.85 13.20 -6.85
C VAL A 156 -1.29 12.20 -5.77
N VAL A 157 -2.59 11.89 -5.76
CA VAL A 157 -3.25 10.92 -4.87
C VAL A 157 -3.35 9.58 -5.57
#